data_AF-A0A6S7K9V8-F1
#
_entry.id   AF-A0A6S7K9V8-F1
#
_cell.length_a   1.000
_cell.length_b   1.000
_cell.length_c   1.000
_cell.angle_alpha   90.00
_cell.angle_beta   90.00
_cell.angle_gamma   90.00
#
_symmetry.space_group_name_H-M   'P 1'
#
loop_
_entity.id
_entity.type
_entity.pdbx_description
1 polymer ?
#
loop_
_entity_poly.entity_id
_entity_poly.type
_entity_poly.pdbx_seq_one_letter_code
_entity_poly.pdbx_strand_id
1 'polypeptide(L)'
;MEEEEEAIRYYFRRNYDYNAILEFLDKYHDIRMSKRTLLNRLRDYGLNRRNRNIDEDLLRDHINRELQGSGNLLGYRAMWRRLHLKYDINVPRSA
;
A
#
# COMPACT_ATOMS: atom_id res chain seq x y z
N MET A 1 -0.18 5.48 -22.25
CA MET A 1 -0.94 6.06 -21.12
C MET A 1 -1.29 5.01 -20.07
N GLU A 2 -1.66 3.78 -20.44
CA GLU A 2 -1.87 2.68 -19.47
C GLU A 2 -0.60 2.33 -18.66
N GLU A 3 0.58 2.40 -19.28
CA GLU A 3 1.85 2.04 -18.63
C GLU A 3 2.22 2.95 -17.43
N GLU A 4 1.91 4.25 -17.50
CA GLU A 4 2.14 5.20 -16.39
C GLU A 4 1.22 4.87 -15.21
N GLU A 5 -0.08 4.69 -15.46
CA GLU A 5 -1.05 4.40 -14.42
C GLU A 5 -0.76 3.05 -13.76
N GLU A 6 -0.42 2.03 -14.54
CA GLU A 6 -0.09 0.71 -14.04
C GLU A 6 1.18 0.72 -13.17
N ALA A 7 2.24 1.41 -13.62
CA ALA A 7 3.46 1.59 -12.84
C ALA A 7 3.20 2.34 -11.53
N ILE A 8 2.44 3.45 -11.57
CA ILE A 8 2.07 4.22 -10.39
C ILE A 8 1.26 3.36 -9.41
N ARG A 9 0.25 2.62 -9.88
CA ARG A 9 -0.55 1.70 -9.06
C ARG A 9 0.32 0.61 -8.44
N TYR A 10 1.24 0.03 -9.22
CA TYR A 10 2.14 -1.04 -8.79
C TYR A 10 3.03 -0.61 -7.62
N TYR A 11 3.65 0.57 -7.71
CA TYR A 11 4.50 1.08 -6.63
C TYR A 11 3.70 1.64 -5.46
N PHE A 12 2.55 2.25 -5.72
CA PHE A 12 1.67 2.79 -4.68
C PHE A 12 1.10 1.68 -3.78
N ARG A 13 0.63 0.55 -4.35
CA ARG A 13 0.14 -0.63 -3.59
C ARG A 13 1.24 -1.30 -2.75
N ARG A 14 2.51 -1.13 -3.14
CA ARG A 14 3.66 -1.59 -2.34
C ARG A 14 4.06 -0.62 -1.24
N ASN A 15 3.31 0.47 -1.08
CA ASN A 15 3.45 1.46 -0.02
C ASN A 15 4.82 2.17 0.01
N TYR A 16 5.56 2.18 -1.11
CA TYR A 16 6.77 3.00 -1.26
C TYR A 16 6.47 4.47 -1.02
N ASP A 17 7.38 5.27 -0.45
CA ASP A 17 7.17 6.71 -0.32
C ASP A 17 7.07 7.40 -1.69
N TYR A 18 6.43 8.57 -1.77
CA TYR A 18 6.28 9.33 -3.01
C TYR A 18 7.62 9.62 -3.69
N ASN A 19 8.66 9.91 -2.93
CA ASN A 19 9.98 10.17 -3.51
C ASN A 19 10.58 8.89 -4.13
N ALA A 20 10.41 7.74 -3.48
CA ALA A 20 10.84 6.45 -4.03
C ALA A 20 10.03 6.06 -5.28
N ILE A 21 8.73 6.34 -5.30
CA ILE A 21 7.89 6.13 -6.49
C ILE A 21 8.42 6.97 -7.66
N LEU A 22 8.76 8.25 -7.43
CA LEU A 22 9.33 9.10 -8.48
C LEU A 22 10.66 8.55 -9.02
N GLU A 23 11.56 8.12 -8.14
CA GLU A 23 12.83 7.52 -8.55
C GLU A 23 12.65 6.24 -9.34
N PHE A 24 11.67 5.40 -8.98
CA PHE A 24 11.38 4.17 -9.73
C PHE A 24 10.71 4.43 -11.07
N LEU A 25 9.87 5.46 -11.16
CA LEU A 25 9.28 5.89 -12.42
C LEU A 25 10.35 6.41 -13.38
N ASP A 26 11.28 7.23 -12.89
CA ASP A 26 12.40 7.73 -13.70
C ASP A 26 13.34 6.58 -14.11
N LYS A 27 13.75 5.74 -13.16
CA LYS A 27 14.79 4.72 -13.40
C LYS A 27 14.34 3.53 -14.23
N TYR A 28 13.09 3.08 -14.08
CA TYR A 28 12.61 1.84 -14.70
C TYR A 28 11.59 2.06 -15.80
N HIS A 29 10.95 3.23 -15.85
CA HIS A 29 9.89 3.52 -16.81
C HIS A 29 10.21 4.77 -17.67
N ASP A 30 11.33 5.46 -17.42
CA ASP A 30 11.71 6.74 -18.08
C ASP A 30 10.64 7.84 -17.93
N ILE A 31 9.82 7.74 -16.86
CA ILE A 31 8.74 8.69 -16.57
C ILE A 31 9.25 9.70 -15.54
N ARG A 32 9.63 10.88 -16.01
CA ARG A 32 10.00 12.01 -15.16
C ARG A 32 8.80 12.90 -14.88
N MET A 33 8.49 13.07 -13.60
CA MET A 33 7.46 14.03 -13.18
C MET A 33 7.78 14.64 -11.82
N SER A 34 7.13 15.77 -11.53
CA SER A 34 7.23 16.38 -10.20
C SER A 34 6.40 15.62 -9.18
N LYS A 35 6.74 15.75 -7.89
CA LYS A 35 5.91 15.24 -6.79
C LYS A 35 4.48 15.75 -6.84
N ARG A 36 4.28 17.01 -7.25
CA ARG A 36 2.92 17.58 -7.41
C ARG A 36 2.14 16.87 -8.51
N THR A 37 2.79 16.55 -9.62
CA THR A 37 2.19 15.79 -10.72
C THR A 37 1.81 14.39 -10.25
N LEU A 38 2.71 13.69 -9.56
CA LEU A 38 2.41 12.38 -8.98
C LEU A 38 1.20 12.43 -8.04
N LEU A 39 1.12 13.42 -7.15
CA LEU A 39 -0.02 13.56 -6.24
C LEU A 39 -1.34 13.85 -6.96
N ASN A 40 -1.31 14.60 -8.06
CA ASN A 40 -2.48 14.82 -8.91
C ASN A 40 -2.90 13.51 -9.59
N ARG A 41 -1.96 12.79 -10.20
CA ARG A 41 -2.21 11.47 -10.82
C ARG A 41 -2.82 10.48 -9.84
N LEU A 42 -2.26 10.39 -8.63
CA LEU A 42 -2.82 9.55 -7.58
C LEU A 42 -4.28 9.91 -7.26
N ARG A 43 -4.61 11.21 -7.21
CA ARG A 43 -5.99 11.65 -7.02
C ARG A 43 -6.89 11.27 -8.19
N ASP A 44 -6.44 11.49 -9.42
CA ASP A 44 -7.17 11.15 -10.64
C ASP A 44 -7.44 9.63 -10.71
N TYR A 45 -6.50 8.82 -10.23
CA TYR A 45 -6.61 7.35 -10.16
C TYR A 45 -7.38 6.83 -8.93
N GLY A 46 -7.87 7.72 -8.06
CA GLY A 46 -8.57 7.36 -6.83
C GLY A 46 -7.68 6.73 -5.74
N LEU A 47 -6.36 6.91 -5.83
CA LEU A 47 -5.37 6.36 -4.92
C LEU A 47 -5.09 7.34 -3.76
N ASN A 48 -5.50 6.98 -2.55
CA ASN A 48 -5.28 7.79 -1.36
C ASN A 48 -4.74 6.94 -0.20
N ARG A 49 -3.64 7.38 0.43
CA ARG A 49 -3.06 6.72 1.61
C ARG A 49 -3.86 6.95 2.89
N ARG A 50 -4.70 7.98 2.92
CA ARG A 50 -5.57 8.33 4.06
C ARG A 50 -6.92 7.61 3.99
N ASN A 51 -6.98 6.39 3.47
CA ASN A 51 -8.17 5.55 3.65
C ASN A 51 -8.30 5.18 5.14
N ARG A 52 -8.99 6.05 5.88
CA ARG A 52 -9.47 5.85 7.25
C ARG A 52 -10.58 4.79 7.33
N ASN A 53 -11.10 4.31 6.19
CA ASN A 53 -12.03 3.19 6.12
C ASN A 53 -11.24 1.90 5.88
N ILE A 54 -10.43 1.50 6.85
CA ILE A 54 -10.19 0.07 7.01
C ILE A 54 -11.43 -0.41 7.71
N ASP A 55 -12.25 -1.17 6.99
CA ASP A 55 -13.36 -1.88 7.59
C ASP A 55 -12.78 -2.76 8.72
N GLU A 56 -13.03 -2.34 9.96
CA GLU A 56 -12.46 -2.98 11.15
C GLU A 56 -12.92 -4.43 11.27
N ASP A 57 -14.09 -4.76 10.71
CA ASP A 57 -14.61 -6.12 10.67
C ASP A 57 -13.82 -6.99 9.68
N LEU A 58 -13.49 -6.45 8.50
CA LEU A 58 -12.58 -7.11 7.56
C LEU A 58 -11.16 -7.29 8.15
N LEU A 59 -10.64 -6.27 8.83
CA LEU A 59 -9.35 -6.38 9.51
C LEU A 59 -9.38 -7.46 10.60
N ARG A 60 -10.43 -7.49 11.42
CA ARG A 60 -10.63 -8.48 12.48
C ARG A 60 -10.74 -9.89 11.89
N ASP A 61 -11.47 -10.06 10.79
CA ASP A 61 -11.58 -11.34 10.09
C ASP A 61 -10.25 -11.81 9.50
N HIS A 62 -9.45 -10.91 8.92
CA HIS A 62 -8.12 -11.23 8.41
C HIS A 62 -7.14 -11.60 9.53
N ILE A 63 -7.17 -10.89 10.66
CA ILE A 63 -6.40 -11.23 11.86
C ILE A 63 -6.82 -12.60 12.38
N ASN A 64 -8.12 -12.85 12.53
CA ASN A 64 -8.66 -14.12 13.02
C ASN A 64 -8.25 -15.30 12.12
N ARG A 65 -8.31 -15.14 10.79
CA ARG A 65 -7.87 -16.17 9.84
C ARG A 65 -6.37 -16.46 9.94
N GLU A 66 -5.53 -15.44 10.14
CA GLU A 66 -4.09 -15.64 10.31
C GLU A 66 -3.76 -16.27 11.68
N LEU A 67 -4.48 -15.91 12.75
CA LEU A 67 -4.34 -16.50 14.09
C LEU A 67 -4.84 -17.95 14.14
N GLN A 68 -5.88 -18.30 13.38
CA GLN A 68 -6.37 -19.69 13.27
C GLN A 68 -5.52 -20.57 12.35
N GLY A 69 -4.61 -19.97 11.56
CA GLY A 69 -3.72 -20.68 10.65
C GLY A 69 -2.27 -20.73 11.13
N SER A 70 -1.33 -20.79 10.17
CA SER A 70 0.13 -20.79 10.41
C SER A 70 0.68 -19.56 11.14
N GLY A 71 -0.16 -18.53 11.37
CA GLY A 71 0.20 -17.29 12.04
C GLY A 71 -0.01 -17.28 13.54
N ASN A 72 -0.53 -18.35 14.15
CA ASN A 72 -0.81 -18.44 15.59
C ASN A 72 0.41 -18.10 16.49
N LEU A 73 1.63 -18.46 16.04
CA LEU A 73 2.88 -18.17 16.75
C LEU A 73 3.59 -16.89 16.29
N LEU A 74 3.00 -16.13 15.36
CA LEU A 74 3.60 -14.88 14.88
C LEU A 74 3.34 -13.77 15.88
N GLY A 75 4.42 -13.21 16.44
CA GLY A 75 4.31 -11.99 17.24
C GLY A 75 3.68 -10.84 16.45
N TYR A 76 3.06 -9.90 17.16
CA TYR A 76 2.36 -8.72 16.62
C TYR A 76 3.03 -8.10 15.38
N ARG A 77 4.36 -7.86 15.42
CA ARG A 77 5.12 -7.27 14.31
C ARG A 77 5.11 -8.10 13.02
N ALA A 78 5.20 -9.42 13.13
CA ALA A 78 5.17 -10.31 11.98
C ALA A 78 3.76 -10.42 11.38
N MET A 79 2.72 -10.42 12.24
CA MET A 79 1.33 -10.39 11.81
C MET A 79 1.01 -9.10 11.03
N TRP A 80 1.46 -7.93 11.50
CA TRP A 80 1.34 -6.67 10.78
C TRP A 80 1.99 -6.68 9.40
N ARG A 81 3.21 -7.20 9.31
CA ARG A 81 3.91 -7.32 8.03
C ARG A 81 3.15 -8.23 7.07
N ARG A 82 2.55 -9.31 7.57
CA ARG A 82 1.80 -10.28 6.78
C ARG A 82 0.47 -9.71 6.29
N LEU A 83 -0.25 -8.98 7.13
CA LEU A 83 -1.48 -8.26 6.75
C LEU A 83 -1.22 -7.27 5.63
N HIS A 84 -0.10 -6.55 5.73
CA HIS A 84 0.31 -5.61 4.69
C HIS A 84 0.66 -6.32 3.37
N LEU A 85 1.47 -7.37 3.42
CA LEU A 85 1.94 -8.07 2.21
C LEU A 85 0.85 -8.89 1.52
N LYS A 86 -0.09 -9.46 2.28
CA LYS A 86 -1.06 -10.43 1.77
C LYS A 86 -2.44 -9.83 1.49
N TYR A 87 -2.81 -8.79 2.23
CA TYR A 87 -4.16 -8.20 2.16
C TYR A 87 -4.16 -6.71 1.79
N ASP A 88 -2.99 -6.09 1.59
CA ASP A 88 -2.85 -4.65 1.28
C ASP A 88 -3.52 -3.73 2.33
N ILE A 89 -3.64 -4.21 3.57
CA ILE A 89 -4.27 -3.45 4.66
C ILE A 89 -3.20 -2.63 5.37
N ASN A 90 -3.45 -1.32 5.51
CA ASN A 90 -2.50 -0.36 6.04
C ASN A 90 -3.02 0.26 7.34
N VAL A 91 -3.02 -0.50 8.43
CA VAL A 91 -3.58 -0.02 9.70
C VAL A 91 -2.60 0.93 10.39
N PRO A 92 -3.06 2.13 10.78
CA PRO A 92 -2.26 3.02 11.60
C PRO A 92 -1.98 2.36 12.96
N ARG A 93 -0.71 2.34 13.38
CA ARG A 93 -0.38 2.12 14.80
C ARG A 93 -0.95 3.32 15.57
N SER A 94 -2.08 3.16 16.23
CA SER A 94 -2.47 4.09 17.29
C SER A 94 -1.41 4.00 18.39
N ALA A 95 -0.82 5.15 18.72
CA ALA A 95 -0.09 5.37 19.96
C ALA A 95 -1.10 5.69 21.08
#